data_AF-R0I9R8-F1
#
_entry.id   AF-R0I9R8-F1
#
_cell.length_a   1.000
_cell.length_b   1.000
_cell.length_c   1.000
_cell.angle_alpha   90.00
_cell.angle_beta   90.00
_cell.angle_gamma   90.00
#
_symmetry.space_group_name_H-M   'P 1'
#
loop_
_entity.id
_entity.type
_entity.pdbx_description
1 polymer ?
#
loop_
_entity_poly.entity_id
_entity_poly.type
_entity_poly.pdbx_seq_one_letter_code
_entity_poly.pdbx_strand_id
1 'polypeptide(L)'
;KHMVLAPVDLSRSCSLSGMHSSVNTGEEDEQELLKKMVGHSESGSKIISKIDYMDLVEKYTRDGNVSAAYDLLQSLRDKNICLPISVFKNLLAASGEQNDIRLSCRIFRELLVSPGKEPVSSDCYLNLARAFINTDDCMHLMTLLKEISESSLPCRLIVLNRIILALAESRQIDKVLMILQQMKEWECKPDVITYNSVLDILGRAGLVNEMLGVLSSMKEDCNVSVDIITYNTVLNGMRKACRFDMCLVIYNEMVQFGIKPDLLSYTAVIDSLGRSGNIKESLRLFDEMKQRQIRASVYVYRALIDCLKKSGDFQRALQLSDELKNTSSSDLAGPLDFKRHLRSHKH
;
A
#
# COMPACT_ATOMS: atom_id res chain seq x y z
N LYS A 1 -22.71 -19.46 38.47
CA LYS A 1 -21.61 -19.59 39.45
C LYS A 1 -20.38 -18.95 38.83
N HIS A 2 -19.87 -17.92 39.50
CA HIS A 2 -18.85 -16.99 39.05
C HIS A 2 -17.54 -17.65 38.62
N MET A 3 -16.90 -17.10 37.58
CA MET A 3 -15.48 -16.76 37.64
C MET A 3 -15.20 -15.66 36.60
N VAL A 4 -14.98 -14.45 37.11
CA VAL A 4 -14.45 -13.29 36.39
C VAL A 4 -12.93 -13.50 36.32
N LEU A 5 -12.35 -13.51 35.12
CA LEU A 5 -10.90 -13.38 34.93
C LEU A 5 -10.64 -11.96 34.41
N ALA A 6 -9.85 -11.22 35.18
CA ALA A 6 -9.47 -9.85 34.94
C ALA A 6 -8.55 -9.69 33.70
N PRO A 7 -8.50 -8.52 33.05
CA PRO A 7 -7.47 -8.22 32.06
C PRO A 7 -6.10 -8.13 32.73
N VAL A 8 -5.11 -8.77 32.13
CA VAL A 8 -3.71 -8.75 32.57
C VAL A 8 -3.14 -7.35 32.30
N ASP A 9 -2.65 -6.74 33.38
CA ASP A 9 -2.00 -5.43 33.42
C ASP A 9 -0.60 -5.52 32.80
N LEU A 10 -0.35 -4.82 31.69
CA LEU A 10 0.96 -4.71 31.04
C LEU A 10 1.72 -3.43 31.45
N SER A 11 1.29 -2.77 32.52
CA SER A 11 1.90 -1.53 33.03
C SER A 11 2.93 -1.79 34.15
N ARG A 12 4.13 -2.29 33.80
CA ARG A 12 5.37 -2.27 34.63
C ARG A 12 6.51 -2.79 33.74
N SER A 13 7.69 -2.20 33.61
CA SER A 13 8.42 -1.21 34.40
C SER A 13 9.63 -0.75 33.58
N CYS A 14 9.97 0.53 33.59
CA CYS A 14 11.36 0.99 33.41
C CYS A 14 11.51 2.38 34.04
N SER A 15 12.05 2.40 35.26
CA SER A 15 12.56 3.59 35.93
C SER A 15 13.81 4.08 35.22
N LEU A 16 13.80 5.32 34.73
CA LEU A 16 14.99 6.04 34.31
C LEU A 16 15.14 7.30 35.15
N SER A 17 15.91 7.17 36.22
CA SER A 17 16.56 8.25 36.92
C SER A 17 17.77 8.73 36.13
N GLY A 18 17.87 10.04 35.93
CA GLY A 18 19.14 10.73 35.70
C GLY A 18 19.43 11.10 34.24
N MET A 19 19.19 12.37 33.90
CA MET A 19 20.24 13.32 33.51
C MET A 19 19.62 14.72 33.39
N HIS A 20 19.91 15.56 34.38
CA HIS A 20 19.70 17.01 34.29
C HIS A 20 20.81 17.61 33.41
N SER A 21 20.43 18.35 32.38
CA SER A 21 21.16 19.56 31.98
C SER A 21 20.28 20.49 31.17
N SER A 22 19.80 21.54 31.86
CA SER A 22 19.60 22.92 31.39
C SER A 22 18.97 23.16 30.01
N VAL A 23 17.70 23.59 30.01
CA VAL A 23 17.22 24.96 29.71
C VAL A 23 15.70 24.84 29.56
N ASN A 24 14.89 25.45 30.45
CA ASN A 24 13.56 25.95 30.09
C ASN A 24 12.85 26.67 31.25
N THR A 25 12.92 28.00 31.26
CA THR A 25 12.05 28.86 32.08
C THR A 25 10.62 28.96 31.50
N GLY A 26 10.26 28.13 30.52
CA GLY A 26 8.91 28.03 29.93
C GLY A 26 8.18 26.70 30.18
N GLU A 27 8.86 25.68 30.72
CA GLU A 27 8.24 24.38 31.02
C GLU A 27 7.36 24.41 32.28
N GLU A 28 7.70 25.28 33.24
CA GLU A 28 6.92 25.44 34.48
C GLU A 28 5.55 26.09 34.22
N ASP A 29 5.48 27.08 33.32
CA ASP A 29 4.22 27.75 32.95
C ASP A 29 3.28 26.84 32.15
N GLU A 30 3.81 25.96 31.30
CA GLU A 30 3.02 25.02 30.50
C GLU A 30 2.51 23.82 31.33
N GLN A 31 3.32 23.29 32.25
CA GLN A 31 2.87 22.28 33.22
C GLN A 31 1.83 22.84 34.20
N GLU A 32 1.90 24.14 34.52
CA GLU A 32 0.91 24.79 35.36
C GLU A 32 -0.41 25.09 34.61
N LEU A 33 -0.34 25.44 33.33
CA LEU A 33 -1.50 25.50 32.43
C LEU A 33 -2.17 24.12 32.26
N LEU A 34 -1.36 23.07 32.14
CA LEU A 34 -1.83 21.67 32.13
C LEU A 34 -2.50 21.31 33.46
N LYS A 35 -1.91 21.64 34.61
CA LYS A 35 -2.53 21.45 35.93
C LYS A 35 -3.79 22.28 36.12
N LYS A 36 -3.92 23.46 35.51
CA LYS A 36 -5.15 24.28 35.55
C LYS A 36 -6.25 23.69 34.65
N MET A 37 -5.91 23.24 33.44
CA MET A 37 -6.86 22.58 32.53
C MET A 37 -7.27 21.18 33.01
N VAL A 38 -6.36 20.44 33.64
CA VAL A 38 -6.59 19.12 34.24
C VAL A 38 -7.25 19.24 35.62
N GLY A 39 -6.87 20.20 36.45
CA GLY A 39 -7.45 20.42 37.79
C GLY A 39 -8.91 20.87 37.74
N HIS A 40 -9.33 21.58 36.69
CA HIS A 40 -10.74 21.89 36.45
C HIS A 40 -11.60 20.65 36.09
N SER A 41 -10.97 19.48 35.87
CA SER A 41 -11.69 18.21 35.67
C SER A 41 -12.01 17.46 36.97
N GLU A 42 -11.36 17.77 38.10
CA GLU A 42 -11.70 17.19 39.41
C GLU A 42 -12.92 17.87 40.04
N SER A 43 -13.19 19.13 39.67
CA SER A 43 -14.30 19.93 40.16
C SER A 43 -15.48 19.96 39.19
N GLY A 44 -15.99 18.80 38.76
CA GLY A 44 -17.38 18.61 38.28
C GLY A 44 -17.94 19.56 37.19
N SER A 45 -17.12 20.33 36.49
CA SER A 45 -17.54 21.38 35.58
C SER A 45 -17.02 21.11 34.18
N LYS A 46 -17.85 20.38 33.43
CA LYS A 46 -18.07 20.49 31.97
C LYS A 46 -16.88 20.98 31.11
N ILE A 47 -16.38 20.02 30.32
CA ILE A 47 -15.96 20.21 28.93
C ILE A 47 -14.68 21.03 28.77
N ILE A 48 -13.51 20.36 28.77
CA ILE A 48 -12.47 20.80 27.83
C ILE A 48 -13.15 20.70 26.46
N SER A 49 -13.38 21.83 25.79
CA SER A 49 -14.06 21.76 24.51
C SER A 49 -13.19 20.95 23.56
N LYS A 50 -13.83 20.23 22.63
CA LYS A 50 -13.12 19.46 21.60
C LYS A 50 -12.05 20.29 20.88
N ILE A 51 -12.24 21.61 20.86
CA ILE A 51 -11.38 22.60 20.23
C ILE A 51 -10.14 22.88 21.10
N ASP A 52 -10.30 23.04 22.42
CA ASP A 52 -9.21 23.49 23.31
C ASP A 52 -8.04 22.50 23.37
N TYR A 53 -8.31 21.19 23.46
CA TYR A 53 -7.22 20.20 23.46
C TYR A 53 -6.64 19.96 22.07
N MET A 54 -7.42 20.13 21.00
CA MET A 54 -6.91 20.00 19.63
C MET A 54 -5.94 21.14 19.33
N ASP A 55 -6.30 22.37 19.67
CA ASP A 55 -5.44 23.54 19.51
C ASP A 55 -4.15 23.40 20.33
N LEU A 56 -4.24 22.82 21.54
CA LEU A 56 -3.09 22.57 22.39
C LEU A 56 -2.15 21.50 21.79
N VAL A 57 -2.69 20.37 21.32
CA VAL A 57 -1.88 19.35 20.64
C VAL A 57 -1.25 19.92 19.36
N GLU A 58 -1.99 20.70 18.58
CA GLU A 58 -1.47 21.37 17.39
C GLU A 58 -0.39 22.40 17.72
N LYS A 59 -0.53 23.14 18.82
CA LYS A 59 0.50 24.07 19.30
C LYS A 59 1.80 23.31 19.63
N TYR A 60 1.74 22.28 20.47
CA TYR A 60 2.92 21.46 20.79
C TYR A 60 3.56 20.83 19.56
N THR A 61 2.74 20.38 18.61
CA THR A 61 3.21 19.81 17.34
C THR A 61 3.95 20.87 16.51
N ARG A 62 3.42 22.11 16.43
CA ARG A 62 4.03 23.23 15.70
C ARG A 62 5.33 23.72 16.35
N ASP A 63 5.37 23.69 17.67
CA ASP A 63 6.55 24.08 18.46
C ASP A 63 7.65 22.99 18.44
N GLY A 64 7.41 21.87 17.75
CA GLY A 64 8.36 20.77 17.60
C GLY A 64 8.47 19.89 18.84
N ASN A 65 7.61 20.04 19.84
CA ASN A 65 7.62 19.20 21.04
C ASN A 65 6.60 18.06 20.91
N VAL A 66 6.85 17.14 19.96
CA VAL A 66 5.94 16.04 19.61
C VAL A 66 5.81 15.04 20.77
N SER A 67 6.85 14.87 21.59
CA SER A 67 6.79 14.02 22.79
C SER A 67 5.80 14.56 23.82
N ALA A 68 5.87 15.86 24.16
CA ALA A 68 4.91 16.47 25.08
C ALA A 68 3.48 16.42 24.52
N ALA A 69 3.31 16.61 23.20
CA ALA A 69 2.03 16.46 22.53
C ALA A 69 1.46 15.03 22.68
N TYR A 70 2.32 14.01 22.61
CA TYR A 70 1.96 12.62 22.81
C TYR A 70 1.64 12.29 24.28
N ASP A 71 2.39 12.83 25.23
CA ASP A 71 2.12 12.65 26.67
C ASP A 71 0.77 13.27 27.06
N LEU A 72 0.45 14.44 26.50
CA LEU A 72 -0.87 15.06 26.61
C LEU A 72 -1.96 14.15 26.02
N LEU A 73 -1.72 13.56 24.85
CA LEU A 73 -2.64 12.61 24.21
C LEU A 73 -2.95 11.43 25.14
N GLN A 74 -1.93 10.85 25.78
CA GLN A 74 -2.09 9.76 26.75
C GLN A 74 -2.93 10.21 27.95
N SER A 75 -2.64 11.38 28.52
CA SER A 75 -3.41 11.92 29.64
C SER A 75 -4.91 12.12 29.30
N LEU A 76 -5.22 12.54 28.07
CA LEU A 76 -6.61 12.68 27.61
C LEU A 76 -7.30 11.31 27.43
N ARG A 77 -6.56 10.31 26.98
CA ARG A 77 -7.05 8.93 26.82
C ARG A 77 -7.35 8.28 28.17
N ASP A 78 -6.49 8.46 29.18
CA ASP A 78 -6.72 7.97 30.54
C ASP A 78 -8.01 8.53 31.15
N LYS A 79 -8.41 9.73 30.71
CA LYS A 79 -9.70 10.35 31.05
C LYS A 79 -10.88 9.90 30.17
N ASN A 80 -10.69 8.85 29.36
CA ASN A 80 -11.67 8.30 28.42
C ASN A 80 -12.20 9.30 27.37
N ILE A 81 -11.39 10.29 26.97
CA ILE A 81 -11.76 11.22 25.91
C ILE A 81 -11.46 10.57 24.55
N CYS A 82 -12.48 10.45 23.69
CA CYS A 82 -12.32 9.94 22.33
C CYS A 82 -11.69 11.00 21.43
N LEU A 83 -10.54 10.67 20.85
CA LEU A 83 -9.77 11.60 20.04
C LEU A 83 -10.01 11.35 18.53
N PRO A 84 -10.18 12.42 17.73
CA PRO A 84 -10.38 12.27 16.30
C PRO A 84 -9.08 11.80 15.60
N ILE A 85 -9.24 11.06 14.49
CA ILE A 85 -8.12 10.55 13.69
C ILE A 85 -7.19 11.68 13.20
N SER A 86 -7.73 12.89 13.00
CA SER A 86 -6.96 14.07 12.59
C SER A 86 -5.81 14.42 13.54
N VAL A 87 -6.00 14.22 14.85
CA VAL A 87 -4.97 14.49 15.87
C VAL A 87 -3.81 13.51 15.70
N PHE A 88 -4.11 12.21 15.60
CA PHE A 88 -3.10 11.18 15.35
C PHE A 88 -2.38 11.38 14.01
N LYS A 89 -3.11 11.77 12.96
CA LYS A 89 -2.53 12.07 11.64
C LYS A 89 -1.47 13.19 11.72
N ASN A 90 -1.78 14.28 12.43
CA ASN A 90 -0.89 15.43 12.58
C ASN A 90 0.36 15.05 13.41
N LEU A 91 0.18 14.30 14.50
CA LEU A 91 1.30 13.79 15.32
C LEU A 91 2.19 12.81 14.54
N LEU A 92 1.62 11.93 13.72
CA LEU A 92 2.38 11.04 12.84
C LEU A 92 3.19 11.82 11.82
N ALA A 93 2.63 12.90 11.24
CA ALA A 93 3.37 13.75 10.33
C ALA A 93 4.58 14.40 11.02
N ALA A 94 4.37 15.02 12.18
CA ALA A 94 5.42 15.73 12.90
C ALA A 94 6.50 14.80 13.46
N SER A 95 6.12 13.65 14.03
CA SER A 95 7.12 12.64 14.47
C SER A 95 7.94 12.11 13.30
N GLY A 96 7.33 11.93 12.12
CA GLY A 96 8.02 11.56 10.90
C GLY A 96 9.01 12.63 10.42
N GLU A 97 8.65 13.91 10.47
CA GLU A 97 9.54 15.04 10.13
C GLU A 97 10.75 15.12 11.07
N GLN A 98 10.58 14.76 12.34
CA GLN A 98 11.65 14.69 13.33
C GLN A 98 12.48 13.40 13.25
N ASN A 99 12.12 12.47 12.36
CA ASN A 99 12.68 11.12 12.27
C ASN A 99 12.63 10.34 13.60
N ASP A 100 11.66 10.63 14.48
CA ASP A 100 11.44 9.85 15.71
C ASP A 100 10.56 8.63 15.41
N ILE A 101 11.20 7.61 14.87
CA ILE A 101 10.58 6.33 14.48
C ILE A 101 9.86 5.67 15.65
N ARG A 102 10.45 5.75 16.85
CA ARG A 102 9.90 5.12 18.06
C ARG A 102 8.59 5.77 18.43
N LEU A 103 8.54 7.10 18.41
CA LEU A 103 7.33 7.85 18.68
C LEU A 103 6.29 7.63 17.58
N SER A 104 6.67 7.63 16.29
CA SER A 104 5.75 7.31 15.20
C SER A 104 5.10 5.93 15.35
N CYS A 105 5.87 4.90 15.73
CA CYS A 105 5.34 3.57 16.01
C CYS A 105 4.37 3.57 17.20
N ARG A 106 4.70 4.28 18.28
CA ARG A 106 3.83 4.41 19.46
C ARG A 106 2.52 5.11 19.12
N ILE A 107 2.56 6.24 18.42
CA ILE A 107 1.37 6.97 17.97
C ILE A 107 0.49 6.07 17.08
N PHE A 108 1.10 5.30 16.18
CA PHE A 108 0.35 4.41 15.30
C PHE A 108 -0.31 3.24 16.04
N ARG A 109 0.35 2.64 17.03
CA ARG A 109 -0.27 1.64 17.92
C ARG A 109 -1.50 2.19 18.61
N GLU A 110 -1.37 3.39 19.17
CA GLU A 110 -2.49 4.07 19.85
C GLU A 110 -3.66 4.32 18.90
N LEU A 111 -3.37 4.74 17.67
CA LEU A 111 -4.38 4.94 16.64
C LEU A 111 -5.15 3.64 16.31
N LEU A 112 -4.49 2.48 16.29
CA LEU A 112 -5.14 1.20 16.00
C LEU A 112 -6.04 0.69 17.14
N VAL A 113 -5.71 1.02 18.39
CA VAL A 113 -6.46 0.57 19.58
C VAL A 113 -7.51 1.60 20.01
N SER A 114 -7.41 2.84 19.54
CA SER A 114 -8.36 3.91 19.88
C SER A 114 -9.78 3.54 19.45
N PRO A 115 -10.79 3.70 20.33
CA PRO A 115 -12.19 3.44 20.02
C PRO A 115 -12.74 4.52 19.07
N GLY A 116 -12.40 4.43 17.79
CA GLY A 116 -12.95 5.22 16.71
C GLY A 116 -14.00 4.44 15.93
N LYS A 117 -15.11 5.10 15.55
CA LYS A 117 -16.09 4.54 14.62
C LYS A 117 -15.61 4.59 13.16
N GLU A 118 -14.60 5.42 12.88
CA GLU A 118 -14.08 5.66 11.54
C GLU A 118 -12.85 4.78 11.27
N PRO A 119 -12.71 4.23 10.05
CA PRO A 119 -11.50 3.50 9.68
C PRO A 119 -10.29 4.45 9.62
N VAL A 120 -9.12 3.93 9.97
CA VAL A 120 -7.85 4.67 9.85
C VAL A 120 -7.67 5.20 8.41
N SER A 121 -7.40 6.50 8.28
CA SER A 121 -7.25 7.15 6.96
C SER A 121 -5.94 6.74 6.26
N SER A 122 -5.94 6.80 4.92
CA SER A 122 -4.75 6.52 4.10
C SER A 122 -3.54 7.39 4.47
N ASP A 123 -3.79 8.65 4.85
CA ASP A 123 -2.74 9.59 5.25
C ASP A 123 -1.96 9.13 6.48
N CYS A 124 -2.62 8.43 7.43
CA CYS A 124 -1.95 7.92 8.62
C CYS A 124 -0.92 6.84 8.26
N TYR A 125 -1.27 5.93 7.34
CA TYR A 125 -0.35 4.91 6.84
C TYR A 125 0.82 5.52 6.06
N LEU A 126 0.55 6.55 5.24
CA LEU A 126 1.57 7.27 4.49
C LEU A 126 2.52 8.04 5.41
N ASN A 127 2.01 8.71 6.45
CA ASN A 127 2.85 9.39 7.42
C ASN A 127 3.72 8.42 8.21
N LEU A 128 3.18 7.25 8.60
CA LEU A 128 3.98 6.18 9.19
C LEU A 128 5.09 5.73 8.22
N ALA A 129 4.75 5.43 6.96
CA ALA A 129 5.73 5.01 5.96
C ALA A 129 6.83 6.06 5.73
N ARG A 130 6.47 7.35 5.75
CA ARG A 130 7.42 8.48 5.63
C ARG A 130 8.43 8.54 6.77
N ALA A 131 8.02 8.22 7.99
CA ALA A 131 8.92 8.18 9.15
C ALA A 131 10.07 7.17 8.97
N PHE A 132 9.89 6.16 8.13
CA PHE A 132 10.92 5.16 7.80
C PHE A 132 11.72 5.48 6.54
N ILE A 133 11.52 6.62 5.86
CA ILE A 133 12.17 6.87 4.56
C ILE A 133 13.68 7.04 4.70
N ASN A 134 14.12 7.86 5.65
CA ASN A 134 15.52 8.25 5.82
C ASN A 134 16.30 7.31 6.75
N THR A 135 15.73 6.15 7.05
CA THR A 135 16.18 5.30 8.16
C THR A 135 16.43 3.88 7.66
N ASP A 136 17.59 3.32 8.01
CA ASP A 136 17.88 1.90 7.78
C ASP A 136 17.28 1.01 8.89
N ASP A 137 16.69 1.61 9.93
CA ASP A 137 16.08 0.89 11.04
C ASP A 137 14.81 0.14 10.60
N CYS A 138 15.01 -1.14 10.36
CA CYS A 138 13.95 -2.10 10.08
C CYS A 138 13.41 -2.75 11.36
N MET A 139 14.14 -2.69 12.48
CA MET A 139 13.81 -3.43 13.71
C MET A 139 12.51 -2.93 14.33
N HIS A 140 12.35 -1.61 14.46
CA HIS A 140 11.11 -1.03 15.02
C HIS A 140 9.90 -1.29 14.12
N LEU A 141 10.07 -1.25 12.80
CA LEU A 141 9.04 -1.59 11.83
C LEU A 141 8.61 -3.06 11.97
N MET A 142 9.57 -3.99 11.97
CA MET A 142 9.28 -5.42 12.09
C MET A 142 8.64 -5.78 13.43
N THR A 143 9.06 -5.12 14.51
CA THR A 143 8.46 -5.29 15.84
C THR A 143 7.00 -4.85 15.84
N LEU A 144 6.71 -3.65 15.30
CA LEU A 144 5.35 -3.14 15.17
C LEU A 144 4.46 -4.08 14.34
N LEU A 145 4.95 -4.54 13.19
CA LEU A 145 4.17 -5.39 12.29
C LEU A 145 3.92 -6.78 12.87
N LYS A 146 4.91 -7.35 13.58
CA LYS A 146 4.75 -8.61 14.32
C LYS A 146 3.67 -8.48 15.39
N GLU A 147 3.71 -7.42 16.21
CA GLU A 147 2.68 -7.14 17.21
C GLU A 147 1.29 -7.00 16.57
N ILE A 148 1.17 -6.28 15.45
CA ILE A 148 -0.10 -6.17 14.70
C ILE A 148 -0.55 -7.55 14.23
N SER A 149 0.35 -8.38 13.71
CA SER A 149 0.02 -9.72 13.21
C SER A 149 -0.49 -10.67 14.32
N GLU A 150 0.10 -10.59 15.51
CA GLU A 150 -0.21 -11.43 16.68
C GLU A 150 -1.35 -10.85 17.54
N SER A 151 -1.77 -9.60 17.29
CA SER A 151 -2.85 -8.96 18.04
C SER A 151 -4.22 -9.61 17.79
N SER A 152 -5.21 -9.36 18.66
CA SER A 152 -6.60 -9.78 18.41
C SER A 152 -7.39 -8.79 17.55
N LEU A 153 -6.73 -7.92 16.78
CA LEU A 153 -7.41 -6.90 15.98
C LEU A 153 -8.27 -7.55 14.87
N PRO A 154 -9.50 -7.05 14.60
CA PRO A 154 -10.40 -7.65 13.61
C PRO A 154 -9.96 -7.41 12.14
N CYS A 155 -8.97 -6.54 11.90
CA CYS A 155 -8.57 -6.09 10.56
C CYS A 155 -7.05 -6.18 10.32
N ARG A 156 -6.32 -7.09 11.01
CA ARG A 156 -4.86 -7.19 10.95
C ARG A 156 -4.29 -7.22 9.55
N LEU A 157 -4.77 -8.14 8.70
CA LEU A 157 -4.32 -8.27 7.32
C LEU A 157 -4.56 -7.00 6.50
N ILE A 158 -5.71 -6.33 6.71
CA ILE A 158 -6.02 -5.06 6.04
C ILE A 158 -5.01 -3.98 6.45
N VAL A 159 -4.70 -3.88 7.75
CA VAL A 159 -3.72 -2.92 8.28
C VAL A 159 -2.33 -3.20 7.70
N LEU A 160 -1.87 -4.46 7.72
CA LEU A 160 -0.58 -4.86 7.15
C LEU A 160 -0.49 -4.53 5.65
N ASN A 161 -1.52 -4.89 4.87
CA ASN A 161 -1.58 -4.61 3.43
C ASN A 161 -1.54 -3.10 3.14
N ARG A 162 -2.17 -2.27 3.99
CA ARG A 162 -2.13 -0.82 3.87
C ARG A 162 -0.76 -0.23 4.22
N ILE A 163 -0.06 -0.77 5.22
CA ILE A 163 1.31 -0.37 5.53
C ILE A 163 2.25 -0.74 4.37
N ILE A 164 2.15 -1.96 3.84
CA ILE A 164 2.92 -2.40 2.67
C ILE A 164 2.66 -1.48 1.48
N LEU A 165 1.41 -1.15 1.20
CA LEU A 165 1.05 -0.23 0.12
C LEU A 165 1.64 1.17 0.35
N ALA A 166 1.58 1.70 1.56
CA ALA A 166 2.14 3.01 1.90
C ALA A 166 3.67 3.06 1.78
N LEU A 167 4.36 2.00 2.21
CA LEU A 167 5.82 1.85 2.03
C LEU A 167 6.18 1.71 0.54
N ALA A 168 5.39 0.95 -0.22
CA ALA A 168 5.53 0.81 -1.66
C ALA A 168 5.37 2.16 -2.38
N GLU A 169 4.33 2.94 -2.04
CA GLU A 169 4.12 4.30 -2.58
C GLU A 169 5.26 5.25 -2.20
N SER A 170 5.87 5.05 -1.02
CA SER A 170 7.06 5.76 -0.55
C SER A 170 8.38 5.23 -1.12
N ARG A 171 8.33 4.31 -2.10
CA ARG A 171 9.48 3.67 -2.76
C ARG A 171 10.45 2.92 -1.83
N GLN A 172 9.97 2.47 -0.67
CA GLN A 172 10.76 1.70 0.29
C GLN A 172 10.72 0.20 -0.04
N ILE A 173 11.27 -0.16 -1.20
CA ILE A 173 11.12 -1.51 -1.77
C ILE A 173 11.79 -2.59 -0.92
N ASP A 174 12.99 -2.33 -0.39
CA ASP A 174 13.71 -3.29 0.44
C ASP A 174 12.91 -3.68 1.69
N LYS A 175 12.29 -2.68 2.34
CA LYS A 175 11.40 -2.88 3.48
C LYS A 175 10.16 -3.68 3.10
N VAL A 176 9.55 -3.37 1.94
CA VAL A 176 8.38 -4.12 1.42
C VAL A 176 8.71 -5.60 1.20
N LEU A 177 9.85 -5.91 0.58
CA LEU A 177 10.28 -7.29 0.33
C LEU A 177 10.58 -8.03 1.63
N MET A 178 11.23 -7.38 2.58
CA MET A 178 11.52 -7.94 3.90
C MET A 178 10.22 -8.25 4.67
N ILE A 179 9.23 -7.34 4.65
CA ILE A 179 7.92 -7.56 5.28
C ILE A 179 7.21 -8.75 4.61
N LEU A 180 7.17 -8.79 3.28
CA LEU A 180 6.50 -9.89 2.55
C LEU A 180 7.11 -11.25 2.89
N GLN A 181 8.43 -11.32 3.04
CA GLN A 181 9.12 -12.55 3.44
C GLN A 181 8.76 -12.94 4.87
N GLN A 182 8.74 -11.98 5.81
CA GLN A 182 8.43 -12.27 7.21
C GLN A 182 6.96 -12.62 7.45
N MET A 183 6.03 -12.06 6.68
CA MET A 183 4.60 -12.38 6.77
C MET A 183 4.30 -13.86 6.57
N LYS A 184 5.18 -14.62 5.89
CA LYS A 184 5.05 -16.08 5.74
C LYS A 184 5.19 -16.83 7.07
N GLU A 185 5.94 -16.25 8.01
CA GLU A 185 6.18 -16.83 9.35
C GLU A 185 5.17 -16.33 10.40
N TRP A 186 4.47 -15.23 10.11
CA TRP A 186 3.43 -14.69 10.99
C TRP A 186 2.10 -15.42 10.83
N GLU A 187 1.22 -15.26 11.83
CA GLU A 187 -0.15 -15.79 11.75
C GLU A 187 -0.93 -15.17 10.57
N CYS A 188 -0.63 -13.91 10.24
CA CYS A 188 -1.24 -13.18 9.12
C CYS A 188 -0.43 -13.37 7.84
N LYS A 189 -0.73 -14.43 7.10
CA LYS A 189 -0.08 -14.74 5.81
C LYS A 189 -0.46 -13.73 4.71
N PRO A 190 0.43 -13.51 3.72
CA PRO A 190 0.11 -12.69 2.55
C PRO A 190 -1.07 -13.27 1.74
N ASP A 191 -1.90 -12.40 1.18
CA ASP A 191 -2.96 -12.77 0.25
C ASP A 191 -2.67 -12.31 -1.19
N VAL A 192 -3.56 -12.64 -2.12
CA VAL A 192 -3.46 -12.22 -3.54
C VAL A 192 -3.33 -10.69 -3.67
N ILE A 193 -4.03 -9.93 -2.80
CA ILE A 193 -3.99 -8.46 -2.82
C ILE A 193 -2.60 -7.96 -2.42
N THR A 194 -2.00 -8.57 -1.39
CA THR A 194 -0.65 -8.28 -0.90
C THR A 194 0.36 -8.48 -2.02
N TYR A 195 0.38 -9.67 -2.61
CA TYR A 195 1.29 -10.01 -3.72
C TYR A 195 1.10 -9.10 -4.92
N ASN A 196 -0.14 -8.88 -5.37
CA ASN A 196 -0.41 -8.03 -6.54
C ASN A 196 0.00 -6.57 -6.31
N SER A 197 -0.10 -6.06 -5.07
CA SER A 197 0.35 -4.72 -4.73
C SER A 197 1.88 -4.59 -4.80
N VAL A 198 2.59 -5.60 -4.28
CA VAL A 198 4.07 -5.66 -4.35
C VAL A 198 4.54 -5.81 -5.81
N LEU A 199 3.90 -6.67 -6.59
CA LEU A 199 4.22 -6.85 -8.02
C LEU A 199 3.99 -5.56 -8.82
N ASP A 200 2.89 -4.84 -8.57
CA ASP A 200 2.61 -3.58 -9.28
C ASP A 200 3.66 -2.51 -8.98
N ILE A 201 4.08 -2.36 -7.71
CA ILE A 201 5.12 -1.37 -7.37
C ILE A 201 6.48 -1.74 -7.97
N LEU A 202 6.89 -3.00 -7.91
CA LEU A 202 8.15 -3.47 -8.50
C LEU A 202 8.15 -3.24 -10.02
N GLY A 203 7.03 -3.55 -10.68
CA GLY A 203 6.83 -3.28 -12.10
C GLY A 203 6.88 -1.79 -12.45
N ARG A 204 6.33 -0.91 -11.61
CA ARG A 204 6.45 0.56 -11.78
C ARG A 204 7.87 1.07 -11.53
N ALA A 205 8.61 0.43 -10.62
CA ALA A 205 10.00 0.77 -10.32
C ALA A 205 11.01 0.21 -11.34
N GLY A 206 10.58 -0.72 -12.22
CA GLY A 206 11.46 -1.39 -13.18
C GLY A 206 12.33 -2.49 -12.56
N LEU A 207 12.05 -2.90 -11.32
CA LEU A 207 12.76 -3.93 -10.56
C LEU A 207 12.27 -5.32 -10.99
N VAL A 208 12.69 -5.71 -12.19
CA VAL A 208 12.16 -6.88 -12.90
C VAL A 208 12.57 -8.20 -12.25
N ASN A 209 13.79 -8.29 -11.74
CA ASN A 209 14.29 -9.53 -11.13
C ASN A 209 13.56 -9.82 -9.82
N GLU A 210 13.38 -8.79 -9.00
CA GLU A 210 12.62 -8.82 -7.76
C GLU A 210 11.16 -9.17 -8.03
N MET A 211 10.55 -8.57 -9.06
CA MET A 211 9.18 -8.87 -9.46
C MET A 211 9.00 -10.35 -9.86
N LEU A 212 9.96 -10.92 -10.60
CA LEU A 212 9.94 -12.35 -10.95
C LEU A 212 10.16 -13.25 -9.73
N GLY A 213 11.03 -12.84 -8.81
CA GLY A 213 11.23 -13.53 -7.53
C GLY A 213 9.95 -13.58 -6.69
N VAL A 214 9.24 -12.46 -6.58
CA VAL A 214 7.95 -12.38 -5.89
C VAL A 214 6.88 -13.23 -6.58
N LEU A 215 6.81 -13.21 -7.91
CA LEU A 215 5.87 -14.07 -8.65
C LEU A 215 6.17 -15.56 -8.43
N SER A 216 7.44 -15.95 -8.42
CA SER A 216 7.85 -17.34 -8.17
C SER A 216 7.50 -17.75 -6.74
N SER A 217 7.79 -16.89 -5.76
CA SER A 217 7.38 -17.11 -4.38
C SER A 217 5.87 -17.22 -4.20
N MET A 218 5.06 -16.47 -4.96
CA MET A 218 3.60 -16.57 -4.90
C MET A 218 3.11 -17.91 -5.47
N LYS A 219 3.76 -18.44 -6.50
CA LYS A 219 3.43 -19.75 -7.10
C LYS A 219 3.79 -20.92 -6.19
N GLU A 220 4.83 -20.76 -5.38
CA GLU A 220 5.25 -21.76 -4.38
C GLU A 220 4.37 -21.74 -3.11
N ASP A 221 3.66 -20.64 -2.86
CA ASP A 221 2.79 -20.53 -1.69
C ASP A 221 1.44 -21.23 -1.92
N CYS A 222 1.26 -22.37 -1.26
CA CYS A 222 0.03 -23.16 -1.29
C CYS A 222 -1.23 -22.41 -0.78
N ASN A 223 -1.09 -21.30 -0.07
CA ASN A 223 -2.21 -20.54 0.49
C ASN A 223 -2.80 -19.52 -0.52
N VAL A 224 -2.13 -19.30 -1.66
CA VAL A 224 -2.47 -18.24 -2.60
C VAL A 224 -2.49 -18.81 -4.03
N SER A 225 -3.55 -18.49 -4.78
CA SER A 225 -3.61 -18.83 -6.21
C SER A 225 -3.27 -17.62 -7.05
N VAL A 226 -2.37 -17.80 -8.01
CA VAL A 226 -2.11 -16.81 -9.06
C VAL A 226 -3.35 -16.67 -9.94
N ASP A 227 -3.73 -15.44 -10.26
CA ASP A 227 -4.90 -15.14 -11.08
C ASP A 227 -4.55 -14.27 -12.30
N ILE A 228 -5.58 -13.93 -13.09
CA ILE A 228 -5.44 -13.05 -14.25
C ILE A 228 -4.95 -11.65 -13.87
N ILE A 229 -5.27 -11.17 -12.65
CA ILE A 229 -4.84 -9.86 -12.15
C ILE A 229 -3.34 -9.88 -11.90
N THR A 230 -2.82 -10.97 -11.32
CA THR A 230 -1.38 -11.17 -11.10
C THR A 230 -0.61 -11.14 -12.41
N TYR A 231 -0.99 -11.98 -13.38
CA TYR A 231 -0.28 -12.05 -14.66
C TYR A 231 -0.36 -10.74 -15.45
N ASN A 232 -1.53 -10.08 -15.46
CA ASN A 232 -1.66 -8.77 -16.11
C ASN A 232 -0.82 -7.69 -15.42
N THR A 233 -0.66 -7.75 -14.11
CA THR A 233 0.21 -6.84 -13.35
C THR A 233 1.67 -7.03 -13.74
N VAL A 234 2.14 -8.29 -13.79
CA VAL A 234 3.51 -8.64 -14.20
C VAL A 234 3.77 -8.26 -15.66
N LEU A 235 2.88 -8.61 -16.59
CA LEU A 235 2.98 -8.25 -18.02
C LEU A 235 3.09 -6.74 -18.21
N ASN A 236 2.26 -5.96 -17.51
CA ASN A 236 2.31 -4.51 -17.57
C ASN A 236 3.61 -3.96 -16.97
N GLY A 237 4.10 -4.56 -15.87
CA GLY A 237 5.40 -4.25 -15.29
C GLY A 237 6.56 -4.47 -16.26
N MET A 238 6.63 -5.65 -16.89
CA MET A 238 7.66 -5.98 -17.90
C MET A 238 7.64 -5.02 -19.08
N ARG A 239 6.43 -4.73 -19.58
CA ARG A 239 6.22 -3.78 -20.69
C ARG A 239 6.73 -2.38 -20.34
N LYS A 240 6.45 -1.89 -19.12
CA LYS A 240 6.93 -0.58 -18.64
C LYS A 240 8.45 -0.56 -18.45
N ALA A 241 9.03 -1.68 -18.01
CA ALA A 241 10.48 -1.85 -17.87
C ALA A 241 11.21 -2.13 -19.20
N CYS A 242 10.51 -2.08 -20.34
CA CYS A 242 11.03 -2.39 -21.67
C CYS A 242 11.64 -3.80 -21.80
N ARG A 243 11.26 -4.75 -20.93
CA ARG A 243 11.66 -6.16 -20.99
C ARG A 243 10.71 -6.96 -21.87
N PHE A 244 10.65 -6.56 -23.14
CA PHE A 244 9.71 -7.10 -24.12
C PHE A 244 9.94 -8.59 -24.42
N ASP A 245 11.19 -9.03 -24.31
CA ASP A 245 11.62 -10.44 -24.39
C ASP A 245 10.86 -11.32 -23.37
N MET A 246 10.69 -10.82 -22.15
CA MET A 246 10.04 -11.54 -21.06
C MET A 246 8.52 -11.57 -21.17
N CYS A 247 7.89 -10.60 -21.86
CA CYS A 247 6.43 -10.55 -21.98
C CYS A 247 5.83 -11.81 -22.63
N LEU A 248 6.49 -12.37 -23.64
CA LEU A 248 6.03 -13.61 -24.28
C LEU A 248 6.19 -14.82 -23.36
N VAL A 249 7.28 -14.88 -22.58
CA VAL A 249 7.50 -15.95 -21.61
C VAL A 249 6.40 -15.97 -20.56
N ILE A 250 6.10 -14.81 -19.96
CA ILE A 250 5.05 -14.67 -18.95
C ILE A 250 3.65 -14.96 -19.53
N TYR A 251 3.40 -14.56 -20.78
CA TYR A 251 2.15 -14.89 -21.47
C TYR A 251 1.97 -16.40 -21.67
N ASN A 252 3.00 -17.07 -22.18
CA ASN A 252 2.96 -18.52 -22.40
C ASN A 252 2.80 -19.27 -21.08
N GLU A 253 3.49 -18.82 -20.04
CA GLU A 253 3.32 -19.37 -18.69
C GLU A 253 1.88 -19.23 -18.21
N MET A 254 1.27 -18.04 -18.31
CA MET A 254 -0.13 -17.81 -17.95
C MET A 254 -1.08 -18.81 -18.65
N VAL A 255 -0.87 -19.03 -19.95
CA VAL A 255 -1.67 -19.98 -20.75
C VAL A 255 -1.44 -21.43 -20.29
N GLN A 256 -0.19 -21.81 -19.98
CA GLN A 256 0.16 -23.15 -19.48
C GLN A 256 -0.48 -23.43 -18.11
N PHE A 257 -0.58 -22.43 -17.24
CA PHE A 257 -1.30 -22.51 -15.97
C PHE A 257 -2.83 -22.49 -16.14
N GLY A 258 -3.35 -22.49 -17.37
CA GLY A 258 -4.78 -22.52 -17.66
C GLY A 258 -5.50 -21.18 -17.45
N ILE A 259 -4.77 -20.10 -17.20
CA ILE A 259 -5.34 -18.76 -17.02
C ILE A 259 -5.60 -18.16 -18.40
N LYS A 260 -6.86 -17.81 -18.65
CA LYS A 260 -7.30 -17.30 -19.95
C LYS A 260 -6.86 -15.85 -20.14
N PRO A 261 -6.07 -15.54 -21.18
CA PRO A 261 -5.72 -14.15 -21.50
C PRO A 261 -6.94 -13.30 -21.78
N ASP A 262 -6.92 -12.07 -21.29
CA ASP A 262 -7.92 -11.06 -21.56
C ASP A 262 -7.37 -9.93 -22.45
N LEU A 263 -8.18 -8.88 -22.63
CA LEU A 263 -7.79 -7.70 -23.39
C LEU A 263 -6.48 -7.07 -22.89
N LEU A 264 -6.26 -7.03 -21.58
CA LEU A 264 -5.05 -6.46 -20.98
C LEU A 264 -3.84 -7.32 -21.32
N SER A 265 -3.96 -8.65 -21.21
CA SER A 265 -2.89 -9.59 -21.54
C SER A 265 -2.48 -9.45 -23.00
N TYR A 266 -3.44 -9.51 -23.93
CA TYR A 266 -3.15 -9.39 -25.36
C TYR A 266 -2.57 -8.03 -25.71
N THR A 267 -3.14 -6.94 -25.18
CA THR A 267 -2.63 -5.59 -25.44
C THR A 267 -1.18 -5.45 -24.99
N ALA A 268 -0.84 -5.96 -23.80
CA ALA A 268 0.51 -5.86 -23.26
C ALA A 268 1.53 -6.64 -24.11
N VAL A 269 1.19 -7.86 -24.51
CA VAL A 269 2.13 -8.76 -25.22
C VAL A 269 2.26 -8.38 -26.69
N ILE A 270 1.17 -8.01 -27.36
CA ILE A 270 1.20 -7.57 -28.77
C ILE A 270 2.03 -6.29 -28.91
N ASP A 271 1.81 -5.29 -28.04
CA ASP A 271 2.62 -4.04 -28.02
C ASP A 271 4.10 -4.35 -27.75
N SER A 272 4.39 -5.21 -26.77
CA SER A 272 5.76 -5.60 -26.42
C SER A 272 6.47 -6.30 -27.58
N LEU A 273 5.84 -7.30 -28.19
CA LEU A 273 6.39 -8.04 -29.32
C LEU A 273 6.62 -7.12 -30.52
N GLY A 274 5.67 -6.22 -30.82
CA GLY A 274 5.82 -5.24 -31.88
C GLY A 274 7.02 -4.30 -31.65
N ARG A 275 7.23 -3.84 -30.41
CA ARG A 275 8.39 -3.01 -30.05
C ARG A 275 9.72 -3.75 -30.09
N SER A 276 9.72 -5.05 -29.78
CA SER A 276 10.92 -5.90 -29.88
C SER A 276 11.27 -6.32 -31.31
N GLY A 277 10.43 -5.99 -32.30
CA GLY A 277 10.60 -6.42 -33.69
C GLY A 277 10.11 -7.84 -33.98
N ASN A 278 9.51 -8.54 -33.02
CA ASN A 278 8.90 -9.85 -33.23
C ASN A 278 7.48 -9.73 -33.81
N ILE A 279 7.40 -9.22 -35.04
CA ILE A 279 6.14 -8.86 -35.71
C ILE A 279 5.29 -10.08 -36.01
N LYS A 280 5.93 -11.18 -36.41
CA LYS A 280 5.24 -12.42 -36.76
C LYS A 280 4.42 -12.95 -35.59
N GLU A 281 5.02 -12.98 -34.40
CA GLU A 281 4.34 -13.45 -33.20
C GLU A 281 3.29 -12.44 -32.71
N SER A 282 3.56 -11.15 -32.84
CA SER A 282 2.61 -10.07 -32.54
C SER A 282 1.32 -10.21 -33.37
N LEU A 283 1.43 -10.45 -34.68
CA LEU A 283 0.30 -10.70 -35.57
C LEU A 283 -0.42 -12.01 -35.25
N ARG A 284 0.32 -13.09 -34.95
CA ARG A 284 -0.28 -14.38 -34.57
C ARG A 284 -1.17 -14.22 -33.34
N LEU A 285 -0.70 -13.51 -32.31
CA LEU A 285 -1.48 -13.24 -31.10
C LEU A 285 -2.67 -12.31 -31.35
N PHE A 286 -2.56 -11.39 -32.31
CA PHE A 286 -3.67 -10.56 -32.73
C PHE A 286 -4.78 -11.38 -33.41
N ASP A 287 -4.42 -12.31 -34.30
CA ASP A 287 -5.39 -13.22 -34.92
C ASP A 287 -6.04 -14.14 -33.89
N GLU A 288 -5.26 -14.65 -32.93
CA GLU A 288 -5.75 -15.45 -31.81
C GLU A 288 -6.76 -14.67 -30.95
N MET A 289 -6.47 -13.39 -30.65
CA MET A 289 -7.36 -12.49 -29.92
C MET A 289 -8.72 -12.34 -30.64
N LYS A 290 -8.70 -12.16 -31.97
CA LYS A 290 -9.93 -12.10 -32.80
C LYS A 290 -10.69 -13.42 -32.79
N GLN A 291 -10.00 -14.55 -32.94
CA GLN A 291 -10.62 -15.89 -32.91
C GLN A 291 -11.34 -16.14 -31.58
N ARG A 292 -10.78 -15.64 -30.48
CA ARG A 292 -11.39 -15.69 -29.14
C ARG A 292 -12.49 -14.64 -28.91
N GLN A 293 -12.86 -13.87 -29.92
CA GLN A 293 -13.90 -12.83 -29.87
C GLN A 293 -13.60 -11.74 -28.82
N ILE A 294 -12.32 -11.46 -28.57
CA ILE A 294 -11.91 -10.36 -27.70
C ILE A 294 -11.74 -9.11 -28.57
N ARG A 295 -12.54 -8.08 -28.30
CA ARG A 295 -12.51 -6.81 -29.03
C ARG A 295 -11.14 -6.15 -28.92
N ALA A 296 -10.49 -5.91 -30.05
CA ALA A 296 -9.24 -5.17 -30.09
C ALA A 296 -9.47 -3.70 -29.75
N SER A 297 -8.52 -3.08 -29.06
CA SER A 297 -8.55 -1.63 -28.83
C SER A 297 -7.83 -0.90 -29.95
N VAL A 298 -8.09 0.41 -30.07
CA VAL A 298 -7.33 1.30 -30.95
C VAL A 298 -5.82 1.24 -30.64
N TYR A 299 -5.43 1.00 -29.38
CA TYR A 299 -4.03 0.87 -28.98
C TYR A 299 -3.34 -0.35 -29.62
N VAL A 300 -4.04 -1.49 -29.70
CA VAL A 300 -3.53 -2.71 -30.33
C VAL A 300 -3.30 -2.49 -31.83
N TYR A 301 -4.29 -1.93 -32.53
CA TYR A 301 -4.15 -1.61 -33.95
C TYR A 301 -3.00 -0.63 -34.22
N ARG A 302 -2.90 0.45 -33.43
CA ARG A 302 -1.81 1.42 -33.58
C ARG A 302 -0.43 0.80 -33.37
N ALA A 303 -0.27 -0.03 -32.33
CA ALA A 303 0.98 -0.71 -32.07
C ALA A 303 1.41 -1.61 -33.24
N LEU A 304 0.47 -2.38 -33.81
CA LEU A 304 0.72 -3.24 -34.97
C LEU A 304 1.04 -2.44 -36.24
N ILE A 305 0.26 -1.40 -36.54
CA ILE A 305 0.48 -0.55 -37.72
C ILE A 305 1.85 0.13 -37.65
N ASP A 306 2.22 0.69 -36.50
CA ASP A 306 3.51 1.35 -36.31
C ASP A 306 4.67 0.36 -36.43
N CYS A 307 4.49 -0.86 -35.89
CA CYS A 307 5.46 -1.94 -36.01
C CYS A 307 5.68 -2.37 -37.46
N LEU A 308 4.60 -2.60 -38.22
CA LEU A 308 4.65 -3.00 -39.63
C LEU A 308 5.27 -1.92 -40.53
N LYS A 309 4.98 -0.64 -40.26
CA LYS A 309 5.63 0.48 -40.94
C LYS A 309 7.14 0.47 -40.72
N LYS A 310 7.58 0.23 -39.47
CA LYS A 310 9.01 0.18 -39.12
C LYS A 310 9.75 -0.99 -39.78
N SER A 311 9.07 -2.11 -40.03
CA SER A 311 9.66 -3.25 -40.76
C SER A 311 9.54 -3.15 -42.28
N GLY A 312 8.90 -2.10 -42.81
CA GLY A 312 8.68 -1.93 -44.25
C GLY A 312 7.53 -2.74 -44.84
N ASP A 313 6.72 -3.41 -44.02
CA ASP A 313 5.52 -4.14 -44.49
C ASP A 313 4.32 -3.18 -44.59
N PHE A 314 4.43 -2.23 -45.52
CA PHE A 314 3.44 -1.17 -45.71
C PHE A 314 2.09 -1.71 -46.19
N GLN A 315 2.07 -2.85 -46.89
CA GLN A 315 0.86 -3.46 -47.38
C GLN A 315 -0.03 -3.93 -46.23
N ARG A 316 0.53 -4.69 -45.28
CA ARG A 316 -0.22 -5.12 -44.09
C ARG A 316 -0.57 -3.95 -43.17
N ALA A 317 0.32 -2.97 -43.05
CA ALA A 317 0.03 -1.75 -42.28
C ALA A 317 -1.20 -1.01 -42.84
N LEU A 318 -1.34 -0.94 -44.17
CA LEU A 318 -2.50 -0.34 -44.82
C LEU A 318 -3.76 -1.18 -44.60
N GLN A 319 -3.68 -2.51 -44.73
CA GLN A 319 -4.80 -3.42 -44.46
C GLN A 319 -5.33 -3.25 -43.03
N LEU A 320 -4.47 -3.24 -42.01
CA LEU A 320 -4.88 -3.00 -40.63
C LEU A 320 -5.42 -1.58 -40.41
N SER A 321 -4.91 -0.59 -41.14
CA SER A 321 -5.43 0.77 -41.06
C SER A 321 -6.84 0.88 -41.64
N ASP A 322 -7.14 0.15 -42.71
CA ASP A 322 -8.46 0.15 -43.33
C ASP A 322 -9.44 -0.71 -42.52
N GLU A 323 -8.98 -1.84 -41.96
CA GLU A 323 -9.75 -2.61 -40.96
C GLU A 323 -10.17 -1.71 -39.79
N LEU A 324 -9.23 -0.94 -39.22
CA LEU A 324 -9.53 -0.02 -38.13
C LEU A 324 -10.55 1.06 -38.51
N LYS A 325 -10.48 1.63 -39.73
CA LYS A 325 -11.44 2.64 -40.21
C LYS A 325 -12.84 2.07 -40.43
N ASN A 326 -12.92 0.82 -40.89
CA ASN A 326 -14.18 0.14 -41.18
C ASN A 326 -14.81 -0.49 -39.94
N THR A 327 -14.07 -0.60 -38.84
CA THR A 327 -14.57 -1.13 -37.56
C THR A 327 -15.40 -0.06 -36.84
N SER A 328 -16.62 -0.39 -36.45
CA SER A 328 -17.47 0.52 -35.67
C SER A 328 -16.88 0.77 -34.29
N SER A 329 -17.13 1.96 -33.72
CA SER A 329 -16.68 2.29 -32.35
C SER A 329 -17.18 1.29 -31.29
N SER A 330 -18.34 0.66 -31.52
CA SER A 330 -18.90 -0.40 -30.67
C SER A 330 -18.10 -1.71 -30.67
N ASP A 331 -17.36 -1.99 -31.73
CA ASP A 331 -16.64 -3.25 -31.94
C ASP A 331 -15.18 -3.15 -31.47
N LEU A 332 -14.73 -1.94 -31.14
CA LEU A 332 -13.45 -1.67 -30.52
C LEU A 332 -13.60 -1.65 -28.99
N ALA A 333 -12.58 -2.17 -28.30
CA ALA A 333 -12.50 -2.03 -26.86
C ALA A 333 -12.18 -0.57 -26.48
N GLY A 334 -13.05 0.02 -25.66
CA GLY A 334 -12.93 1.38 -25.13
C GLY A 334 -12.34 1.42 -23.71
N PRO A 335 -12.17 2.60 -23.12
CA PRO A 335 -11.55 2.76 -21.80
C PRO A 335 -12.22 1.97 -20.67
N LEU A 336 -13.52 1.70 -20.78
CA LEU A 336 -14.26 0.90 -19.80
C LEU A 336 -13.95 -0.59 -19.88
N ASP A 337 -13.58 -1.11 -21.06
CA ASP A 337 -13.17 -2.51 -21.25
C ASP A 337 -11.80 -2.80 -20.60
N PHE A 338 -11.00 -1.75 -20.39
CA PHE A 338 -9.75 -1.81 -19.62
C PHE A 338 -9.99 -1.71 -18.10
N LYS A 339 -11.17 -1.24 -17.67
CA LYS A 339 -11.49 -1.18 -16.24
C LYS A 339 -11.80 -2.59 -15.76
N ARG A 340 -11.00 -3.05 -14.81
CA ARG A 340 -11.17 -4.33 -14.13
C ARG A 340 -12.59 -4.41 -13.58
N HIS A 341 -13.44 -5.26 -14.16
CA HIS A 341 -14.66 -5.66 -13.48
C HIS A 341 -14.23 -6.50 -12.28
N LEU A 342 -14.19 -5.89 -11.08
CA LEU A 342 -14.33 -6.60 -9.82
C LEU A 342 -15.72 -7.25 -9.78
N ARG A 343 -15.98 -8.22 -10.67
CA ARG A 343 -17.16 -9.08 -10.57
C ARG A 343 -16.87 -10.03 -9.43
N SER A 344 -17.36 -9.63 -8.26
CA SER A 344 -17.82 -10.49 -7.17
C SER A 344 -17.48 -11.98 -7.33
N HIS A 345 -16.38 -12.41 -6.73
CA HIS A 345 -16.38 -13.74 -6.13
C HIS A 345 -17.21 -13.65 -4.85
N LYS A 346 -18.53 -13.53 -5.04
CA LYS A 346 -19.49 -14.08 -4.09
C LYS A 346 -19.47 -15.58 -4.37
N HIS A 347 -18.93 -16.37 -3.46
CA HIS A 347 -19.58 -17.57 -2.94
C HIS A 347 -18.90 -17.96 -1.62
#